data_AF-A0A948PR98-F1
#
_entry.id   AF-A0A948PR98-F1
#
_cell.length_a   1.000
_cell.length_b   1.000
_cell.length_c   1.000
_cell.angle_alpha   90.00
_cell.angle_beta   90.00
_cell.angle_gamma   90.00
#
_symmetry.space_group_name_H-M   'P 1'
#
loop_
_entity.id
_entity.type
_entity.pdbx_description
1 polymer ?
#
loop_
_entity_poly.entity_id
_entity_poly.type
_entity_poly.pdbx_seq_one_letter_code
_entity_poly.pdbx_strand_id
1 'polypeptide(L)' 'MKLSQLLAPLNIKVQEDIEIEHITDDSRKVQPNTLFFAIKGLIVNGHKFIEEARKKVL' A
#
# COMPACT_ATOMS: atom_id res chain seq x y z
N MET A 1 11.59 6.07 0.92
CA MET A 1 12.24 4.94 1.61
C MET A 1 11.99 3.69 0.79
N LYS A 2 12.97 2.80 0.66
CA LYS A 2 12.82 1.58 -0.12
C LYS A 2 11.81 0.62 0.49
N LEU A 3 11.00 -0.03 -0.36
CA LEU A 3 10.04 -1.05 0.05
C LEU A 3 10.74 -2.22 0.77
N SER A 4 11.93 -2.62 0.30
CA SER A 4 12.75 -3.66 0.94
C SER A 4 13.12 -3.31 2.38
N GLN A 5 13.44 -2.04 2.66
CA GLN A 5 13.79 -1.54 3.99
C GLN A 5 12.58 -1.55 4.93
N LEU A 6 11.41 -1.13 4.42
CA LEU A 6 10.14 -1.14 5.17
C LEU A 6 9.73 -2.55 5.60
N LEU A 7 9.91 -3.54 4.73
CA LEU A 7 9.44 -4.91 4.95
C LEU A 7 10.51 -5.83 5.54
N ALA A 8 11.75 -5.36 5.72
CA ALA A 8 12.85 -6.15 6.26
C ALA A 8 12.53 -6.88 7.58
N PRO A 9 11.85 -6.26 8.57
CA PRO A 9 11.50 -6.94 9.83
C PRO A 9 10.53 -8.12 9.65
N LEU A 10 9.78 -8.14 8.55
CA LEU A 10 8.78 -9.17 8.25
C LEU A 10 9.37 -10.34 7.46
N ASN A 11 10.64 -10.26 7.06
CA ASN A 11 11.34 -11.29 6.28
C ASN A 11 10.62 -11.66 4.96
N ILE A 12 9.97 -10.66 4.33
CA ILE A 12 9.24 -10.80 3.06
C ILE A 12 10.16 -10.46 1.89
N LYS A 13 10.17 -11.32 0.86
CA LYS A 13 10.86 -11.03 -0.40
C LYS A 13 9.99 -10.10 -1.25
N VAL A 14 10.58 -8.99 -1.70
CA VAL A 14 9.97 -8.06 -2.65
C VAL A 14 10.47 -8.36 -4.07
N GLN A 15 9.60 -8.28 -5.07
CA GLN A 15 9.98 -8.45 -6.48
C GLN A 15 10.72 -7.23 -7.01
N GLU A 16 10.22 -6.04 -6.68
CA GLU A 16 10.79 -4.76 -7.09
C GLU A 16 11.03 -3.88 -5.88
N ASP A 17 12.19 -3.20 -5.84
CA ASP A 17 12.55 -2.33 -4.74
C ASP A 17 12.23 -0.86 -5.04
N ILE A 18 10.95 -0.55 -4.88
CA ILE A 18 10.32 0.72 -5.22
C ILE A 18 10.55 1.73 -4.08
N GLU A 19 10.67 3.02 -4.44
CA GLU A 19 10.63 4.10 -3.45
C GLU A 19 9.20 4.35 -2.96
N ILE A 20 9.02 4.34 -1.65
CA ILE A 20 7.76 4.68 -0.98
C ILE A 20 7.89 6.07 -0.35
N GLU A 21 6.96 6.95 -0.72
CA GLU A 21 6.86 8.33 -0.22
C GLU A 21 5.70 8.49 0.76
N HIS A 22 4.65 7.67 0.61
CA HIS A 22 3.43 7.76 1.40
C HIS A 22 2.95 6.39 1.85
N ILE A 23 2.26 6.35 2.99
CA ILE A 23 1.63 5.15 3.55
C ILE A 23 0.21 5.50 3.97
N THR A 24 -0.77 4.69 3.58
CA THR A 24 -2.17 4.88 3.99
C THR A 24 -2.94 3.56 3.97
N ASP A 25 -3.93 3.41 4.85
CA ASP A 25 -4.96 2.37 4.81
C ASP A 25 -6.28 2.87 4.20
N ASP A 26 -6.33 4.13 3.79
CA ASP A 26 -7.47 4.80 3.17
C ASP A 26 -7.24 5.00 1.67
N SER A 27 -7.97 4.25 0.83
CA SER A 27 -7.89 4.32 -0.64
C SER A 27 -8.14 5.72 -1.19
N ARG A 28 -8.92 6.54 -0.47
CA ARG A 28 -9.25 7.91 -0.86
C ARG A 28 -8.03 8.83 -0.78
N LYS A 29 -6.97 8.45 -0.08
CA LYS A 29 -5.73 9.23 0.07
C LYS A 29 -4.57 8.72 -0.81
N VAL A 30 -4.78 7.67 -1.60
CA VAL A 30 -3.74 7.11 -2.46
C VAL A 30 -3.33 8.12 -3.53
N GLN A 31 -2.01 8.25 -3.72
CA GLN A 31 -1.33 9.08 -4.72
C GLN A 31 -0.07 8.35 -5.22
N PRO A 32 0.68 8.85 -6.22
CA PRO A 32 1.90 8.19 -6.68
C PRO A 32 2.85 7.86 -5.52
N ASN A 33 3.57 6.73 -5.63
CA ASN A 33 4.51 6.21 -4.61
C ASN A 33 3.89 5.96 -3.21
N THR A 34 2.59 5.68 -3.14
CA THR A 34 1.90 5.28 -1.90
C THR A 34 1.88 3.77 -1.70
N LEU A 35 2.30 3.29 -0.54
CA LEU A 35 2.01 1.94 -0.06
C LEU A 35 0.63 1.90 0.60
N PHE A 36 -0.32 1.24 -0.08
CA PHE A 36 -1.70 1.08 0.42
C PHE A 36 -1.84 -0.21 1.25
N PHE A 37 -2.23 -0.07 2.51
CA PHE A 37 -2.51 -1.20 3.41
C PHE A 37 -4.00 -1.56 3.41
N ALA A 38 -4.36 -2.53 2.58
CA ALA A 38 -5.73 -3.05 2.49
C ALA A 38 -6.06 -3.94 3.71
N ILE A 39 -6.42 -3.32 4.85
CA ILE A 39 -6.72 -4.06 6.08
C ILE A 39 -8.23 -4.34 6.25
N LYS A 40 -8.58 -5.46 6.89
CA LYS A 40 -9.97 -5.75 7.26
C LYS A 40 -10.28 -5.09 8.61
N GLY A 41 -11.15 -4.09 8.59
CA GLY A 41 -11.67 -3.44 9.80
C GLY A 41 -12.98 -4.05 10.30
N LEU A 42 -13.56 -3.42 11.32
CA LEU A 42 -14.83 -3.84 11.94
C LEU A 42 -16.04 -3.61 11.02
N ILE A 43 -16.05 -2.49 10.30
CA ILE A 43 -17.18 -2.05 9.46
C ILE A 43 -16.91 -2.32 7.98
N VAL A 44 -15.68 -2.08 7.54
CA VAL A 44 -15.29 -2.18 6.13
C VAL A 44 -14.08 -3.09 5.93
N ASN A 45 -14.00 -3.72 4.76
CA ASN A 45 -12.85 -4.52 4.36
C ASN A 45 -12.05 -3.77 3.30
N GLY A 46 -10.85 -3.29 3.66
CA GLY A 46 -9.93 -2.52 2.80
C GLY A 46 -9.60 -3.20 1.47
N HIS A 47 -9.60 -4.54 1.44
CA HIS A 47 -9.39 -5.32 0.21
C HIS A 47 -10.39 -5.00 -0.91
N LYS A 48 -11.59 -4.54 -0.55
CA LYS A 48 -12.62 -4.14 -1.53
C LYS A 48 -12.24 -2.86 -2.31
N PHE A 49 -11.25 -2.10 -1.84
CA PHE A 49 -10.85 -0.81 -2.43
C PHE A 49 -9.51 -0.85 -3.17
N ILE A 50 -8.94 -2.04 -3.42
CA ILE A 50 -7.68 -2.19 -4.16
C ILE A 50 -7.79 -1.60 -5.57
N GLU A 51 -8.88 -1.89 -6.28
CA GLU A 51 -9.11 -1.37 -7.63
C GLU A 51 -9.32 0.15 -7.65
N GLU A 52 -9.96 0.70 -6.62
CA GLU A 52 -10.11 2.15 -6.45
C GLU A 52 -8.75 2.82 -6.24
N ALA A 53 -7.93 2.27 -5.35
CA ALA A 53 -6.57 2.75 -5.09
C ALA A 53 -5.71 2.71 -6.36
N ARG A 54 -5.76 1.60 -7.13
CA ARG A 54 -5.00 1.44 -8.37
C ARG A 54 -5.36 2.50 -9.41
N LYS A 55 -6.66 2.80 -9.57
CA LYS A 55 -7.15 3.79 -10.54
C LYS A 55 -6.68 5.23 -10.27
N LYS A 56 -6.19 5.54 -9.06
CA LYS A 56 -5.67 6.89 -8.75
C LYS A 56 -4.27 7.16 -9.28
N VAL A 57 -3.53 6.12 -9.62
CA VAL A 57 -2.11 6.19 -10.01
C VAL A 57 -1.83 5.62 -11.39
N LEU A 58 -2.87 5.10 -12.06
CA LEU A 58 -2.89 4.85 -13.51
C LEU A 58 -3.15 6.17 -14.24
#